data_AF-A0A2T6N860-F1
#
_entry.id   AF-A0A2T6N860-F1
#
_cell.length_a   1.000
_cell.length_b   1.000
_cell.length_c   1.000
_cell.angle_alpha   90.00
_cell.angle_beta   90.00
_cell.angle_gamma   90.00
#
_symmetry.space_group_name_H-M   'P 1'
#
loop_
_entity.id
_entity.type
_entity.pdbx_description
1 polymer ?
#
loop_
_entity_poly.entity_id
_entity_poly.type
_entity_poly.pdbx_seq_one_letter_code
_entity_poly.pdbx_strand_id
1 'polypeptide(L)' 'MPVDCLYCGESIADDVERCPHCGAPSHFQKKGFRVGARGRFLILFVLFSLTTLVVALLLPR' A
#
# COMPACT_ATOMS: atom_id res chain seq x y z
N MET A 1 10.18 12.83 13.27
CA MET A 1 10.17 13.95 12.33
C MET A 1 8.74 14.48 12.39
N PRO A 2 8.51 15.75 12.73
CA PRO A 2 7.19 16.36 12.55
C PRO A 2 7.00 16.78 11.09
N VAL A 3 5.76 16.73 10.60
CA VAL A 3 5.35 17.23 9.28
C VAL A 3 4.40 18.39 9.47
N ASP A 4 4.51 19.40 8.63
CA ASP A 4 3.61 20.56 8.71
C ASP A 4 2.28 20.22 8.04
N CYS A 5 1.19 20.59 8.71
CA CYS A 5 -0.13 20.41 8.15
C CYS A 5 -0.33 21.34 6.94
N LEU A 6 -0.70 20.78 5.79
CA LEU A 6 -0.95 21.56 4.56
C LEU A 6 -2.06 22.62 4.70
N TYR A 7 -2.97 22.44 5.66
CA TYR A 7 -4.14 23.30 5.84
C TYR A 7 -3.95 24.40 6.88
N CYS A 8 -3.29 24.11 8.00
CA CYS A 8 -3.10 25.09 9.08
C CYS A 8 -1.65 25.54 9.26
N GLY A 9 -0.69 24.92 8.58
CA GLY A 9 0.74 25.23 8.71
C GLY A 9 1.36 24.81 10.04
N GLU A 10 0.57 24.22 10.94
CA GLU A 10 1.04 23.79 12.25
C GLU A 10 1.78 22.46 12.15
N SER A 11 2.85 22.33 12.94
CA SER A 11 3.63 21.10 13.01
C SER A 11 2.82 19.98 13.69
N ILE A 12 2.67 18.86 12.99
CA ILE A 12 1.94 17.68 13.47
C ILE A 12 2.84 16.44 13.42
N ALA A 13 2.50 15.43 14.22
CA ALA A 13 3.21 14.16 14.17
C ALA A 13 2.88 13.38 12.87
N ASP A 14 3.87 12.68 12.31
CA ASP A 14 3.78 11.93 11.03
C ASP A 14 2.78 10.74 11.06
N ASP A 15 2.23 10.42 12.22
CA ASP A 15 1.39 9.25 12.47
C ASP A 15 -0.09 9.59 12.77
N VAL A 16 -0.44 10.87 12.90
CA VAL A 16 -1.83 11.29 13.16
C VAL A 16 -2.69 11.21 11.89
N GLU A 17 -3.91 10.69 11.99
CA GLU A 17 -4.86 10.59 10.85
C GLU A 17 -5.55 11.91 10.52
N ARG A 18 -5.69 12.78 11.50
CA ARG A 18 -6.26 14.11 11.38
C ARG A 18 -5.42 15.07 12.18
N CYS A 19 -5.25 16.27 11.65
CA CYS A 19 -4.56 17.33 12.37
C CYS A 19 -5.34 17.67 13.66
N PRO A 20 -4.71 17.67 14.84
CA PRO A 20 -5.37 18.03 16.10
C PRO A 20 -5.73 19.52 16.19
N HIS A 21 -5.12 20.37 15.38
CA HIS A 21 -5.35 21.82 15.40
C HIS A 21 -6.53 22.26 14.52
N CYS A 22 -6.63 21.73 13.29
CA CYS A 22 -7.65 22.14 12.34
C CYS A 22 -8.69 21.05 12.00
N GLY A 23 -8.47 19.81 12.44
CA GLY A 23 -9.36 18.68 12.15
C GLY A 23 -9.30 18.16 10.72
N ALA A 24 -8.48 18.76 9.84
CA ALA A 24 -8.32 18.32 8.47
C ALA A 24 -7.64 16.93 8.38
N PRO A 25 -7.99 16.10 7.37
CA PRO A 25 -7.33 14.82 7.16
C PRO A 25 -5.85 15.01 6.86
N SER A 26 -4.98 14.23 7.51
CA SER A 26 -3.55 14.29 7.25
C SER A 26 -3.24 13.58 5.93
N HIS A 27 -2.55 14.29 5.02
CA HIS A 27 -2.05 13.70 3.77
C HIS A 27 -0.69 13.00 3.95
N PHE A 28 -0.03 13.24 5.09
CA PHE A 28 1.26 12.66 5.44
C PHE A 28 1.09 11.36 6.22
N GLN A 29 0.40 10.37 5.63
CA GLN A 29 0.30 9.04 6.21
C GLN A 29 1.52 8.19 5.83
N LYS A 30 2.47 8.04 6.76
CA LYS A 30 3.48 6.96 6.70
C LYS A 30 2.94 5.62 7.21
N LYS A 31 1.62 5.44 7.36
CA LYS A 31 1.05 4.12 7.66
C LYS A 31 1.29 3.20 6.47
N GLY A 32 2.23 2.28 6.69
CA GLY A 32 2.74 1.32 5.73
C GLY A 32 1.67 0.80 4.79
N PHE A 33 1.95 0.98 3.50
CA PHE A 33 1.27 0.33 2.40
C PHE A 33 0.90 -1.10 2.80
N ARG A 34 -0.41 -1.35 2.88
CA ARG A 34 -1.04 -2.60 3.32
C ARG A 34 -0.34 -3.79 2.66
N VAL A 35 0.59 -4.43 3.39
CA VAL A 35 1.30 -5.65 2.97
C VAL A 35 0.32 -6.79 2.61
N GLY A 36 -0.93 -6.71 3.07
CA GLY A 36 -2.01 -7.62 2.69
C GLY A 36 -2.45 -7.54 1.21
N ALA A 37 -2.41 -6.38 0.56
CA ALA A 37 -2.79 -6.26 -0.86
C ALA A 37 -1.67 -6.78 -1.79
N ARG A 38 -0.41 -6.51 -1.42
CA ARG A 38 0.77 -6.96 -2.19
C ARG A 38 0.97 -8.47 -2.12
N GLY A 39 0.72 -9.09 -0.95
CA GLY A 39 0.83 -10.54 -0.79
C GLY A 39 -0.18 -11.32 -1.63
N ARG A 40 -1.45 -10.88 -1.65
CA ARG A 40 -2.49 -11.52 -2.48
C ARG A 40 -2.16 -11.45 -3.98
N PHE A 41 -1.63 -10.31 -4.44
CA PHE A 41 -1.23 -10.13 -5.83
C PHE A 41 -0.09 -11.11 -6.22
N LEU A 42 0.90 -11.28 -5.35
CA LEU A 42 2.04 -12.17 -5.61
C LEU A 42 1.60 -13.64 -5.68
N ILE A 43 0.72 -14.08 -4.78
CA ILE A 43 0.15 -15.44 -4.80
C ILE A 43 -0.60 -15.71 -6.11
N LEU A 44 -1.46 -14.77 -6.54
CA LEU A 44 -2.21 -14.91 -7.80
C LEU A 44 -1.28 -14.97 -9.02
N PHE A 45 -0.24 -14.12 -9.04
CA PHE A 45 0.75 -14.12 -10.11
C PHE A 45 1.52 -15.44 -10.19
N VAL A 46 1.97 -15.97 -9.05
CA VAL A 46 2.66 -17.27 -8.98
C VAL A 46 1.75 -18.40 -9.46
N LEU A 47 0.50 -18.47 -8.99
CA LEU A 47 -0.45 -19.48 -9.45
C LEU A 47 -0.66 -19.41 -10.97
N PHE A 48 -0.86 -18.23 -11.53
CA PHE A 48 -1.05 -18.04 -12.98
C PHE A 48 0.19 -18.44 -13.79
N SER A 49 1.39 -18.08 -13.31
CA SER A 49 2.64 -18.49 -13.96
C SER A 49 2.85 -20.00 -13.94
N LEU A 50 2.44 -20.68 -12.87
CA LEU A 50 2.61 -22.12 -12.70
C LEU A 50 1.60 -22.89 -13.56
N THR A 51 0.35 -22.44 -13.63
CA THR A 51 -0.67 -23.05 -14.52
C THR A 51 -0.29 -22.91 -15.98
N THR A 52 0.16 -21.74 -16.42
CA THR A 52 0.60 -21.53 -17.81
C THR A 52 1.81 -22.39 -18.18
N LEU A 53 2.78 -22.54 -17.28
CA LEU A 53 3.95 -23.40 -17.50
C LEU A 53 3.55 -24.89 -17.59
N VAL A 54 2.66 -25.33 -16.70
CA VAL A 54 2.10 -26.70 -16.74
C VAL A 54 1.36 -26.95 -18.06
N VAL A 55 0.52 -26.01 -18.51
CA VAL A 55 -0.17 -26.11 -19.81
C VAL A 55 0.85 -26.17 -20.95
N ALA A 56 1.87 -25.31 -20.97
CA ALA A 56 2.90 -25.31 -22.00
C ALA A 56 3.72 -26.61 -22.07
N LEU A 57 3.91 -27.29 -20.92
CA LEU A 57 4.57 -28.60 -20.85
C LEU A 57 3.64 -29.78 -21.18
N LEU A 58 2.35 -29.65 -20.86
CA LEU A 58 1.32 -30.66 -21.15
C LEU A 58 0.80 -30.58 -22.58
N LEU A 59 0.94 -29.44 -23.26
CA LEU A 59 0.70 -29.40 -24.70
C LEU A 59 1.70 -30.35 -25.37
N PRO A 60 1.23 -31.45 -25.96
CA PRO A 60 2.10 -32.37 -26.67
C PRO A 60 2.68 -31.56 -27.84
N ARG A 61 4.01 -31.38 -27.78
CA ARG A 61 4.80 -30.72 -28.83
C ARG A 61 4.49 -31.28 -30.20
#